data_AF-A0A354EQ11-F1
#
_entry.id   AF-A0A354EQ11-F1
#
_cell.length_a   1.000
_cell.length_b   1.000
_cell.length_c   1.000
_cell.angle_alpha   90.00
_cell.angle_beta   90.00
_cell.angle_gamma   90.00
#
_symmetry.space_group_name_H-M   'P 1'
#
loop_
_entity.id
_entity.type
_entity.pdbx_description
1 polymer ?
#
loop_
_entity_poly.entity_id
_entity_poly.type
_entity_poly.pdbx_seq_one_letter_code
_entity_poly.pdbx_strand_id
1 'polypeptide(L)'
;PDFPFTENDGMEGLAAGPNGWRVGGEAGGVWDCTPARCTVVTPPPTVPIPDSEYRITGIDRDPSGDGWFVVQRRYRAPIDARAHVRHMTADGALGPVLIELKLPGTTDNFEGIAAERRNGATRLYILSDDNFSPAQRTLMLAFDVR
;
A
#
# COMPACT_ATOMS: atom_id res chain seq x y z
N PRO A 1 3.74 -2.67 16.24
CA PRO A 1 4.19 -4.06 16.10
C PRO A 1 5.55 -4.16 16.78
N ASP A 2 5.81 -5.25 17.50
CA ASP A 2 7.15 -5.50 18.04
C ASP A 2 7.98 -6.18 16.94
N PHE A 3 8.45 -5.37 15.99
CA PHE A 3 9.25 -5.80 14.86
C PHE A 3 10.35 -4.76 14.59
N PRO A 4 11.63 -5.16 14.53
CA PRO A 4 12.74 -4.24 14.31
C PRO A 4 12.89 -3.92 12.82
N PHE A 5 12.14 -2.93 12.32
CA PHE A 5 12.33 -2.41 10.98
C PHE A 5 13.78 -1.93 10.77
N THR A 6 14.28 -2.10 9.55
CA THR A 6 15.59 -1.54 9.18
C THR A 6 15.51 -0.02 9.01
N GLU A 7 16.67 0.62 8.84
CA GLU A 7 16.74 2.05 8.52
C GLU A 7 15.89 2.36 7.28
N ASN A 8 15.03 3.39 7.38
CA ASN A 8 14.12 3.84 6.33
C ASN A 8 13.07 2.80 5.88
N ASP A 9 12.76 1.82 6.74
CA ASP A 9 11.60 0.93 6.64
C ASP A 9 10.66 1.24 7.83
N GLY A 10 9.42 0.75 7.79
CA GLY A 10 8.46 1.06 8.83
C GLY A 10 7.05 0.56 8.57
N MET A 11 6.13 1.06 9.38
CA MET A 11 4.69 0.85 9.23
C MET A 11 4.12 1.80 8.17
N GLU A 12 4.38 1.52 6.90
CA GLU A 12 4.00 2.38 5.79
C GLU A 12 2.55 2.15 5.33
N GLY A 13 2.00 0.96 5.56
CA GLY A 13 0.58 0.68 5.37
C GLY A 13 -0.21 0.93 6.65
N LEU A 14 -1.19 1.84 6.66
CA LEU A 14 -2.06 2.07 7.81
C LEU A 14 -3.49 2.36 7.39
N ALA A 15 -4.43 1.57 7.89
CA ALA A 15 -5.85 1.76 7.62
C ALA A 15 -6.71 1.48 8.85
N ALA A 16 -7.81 2.22 9.01
CA ALA A 16 -8.77 1.98 10.09
C ALA A 16 -9.56 0.67 9.83
N GLY A 17 -9.62 -0.18 10.85
CA GLY A 17 -10.34 -1.45 10.84
C GLY A 17 -11.45 -1.53 11.89
N PRO A 18 -12.24 -2.62 11.89
CA PRO A 18 -13.35 -2.78 12.83
C PRO A 18 -12.97 -2.64 14.31
N ASN A 19 -11.76 -3.10 14.67
CA ASN A 19 -11.31 -3.19 16.06
C ASN A 19 -9.97 -2.45 16.31
N GLY A 20 -9.61 -1.48 15.46
CA GLY A 20 -8.34 -0.77 15.54
C GLY A 20 -7.80 -0.45 14.15
N TRP A 21 -6.59 -0.88 13.85
CA TRP A 21 -5.91 -0.59 12.58
C TRP A 21 -5.35 -1.84 11.93
N ARG A 22 -5.44 -1.91 10.60
CA ARG A 22 -4.61 -2.79 9.78
C ARG A 22 -3.32 -2.06 9.46
N VAL A 23 -2.22 -2.71 9.75
CA VAL A 23 -0.86 -2.17 9.56
C VAL A 23 -0.09 -3.08 8.61
N GLY A 24 0.55 -2.51 7.60
CA GLY A 24 1.49 -3.18 6.70
C GLY A 24 2.88 -2.60 6.87
N GLY A 25 3.89 -3.47 6.88
CA GLY A 25 5.29 -3.06 6.85
C GLY A 25 5.73 -2.79 5.42
N GLU A 26 6.62 -1.82 5.20
CA GLU A 26 7.09 -1.46 3.86
C GLU A 26 7.71 -2.70 3.16
N ALA A 27 8.66 -3.36 3.83
CA ALA A 27 9.29 -4.58 3.35
C ALA A 27 8.48 -5.88 3.64
N GLY A 28 7.20 -5.75 4.01
CA GLY A 28 6.28 -6.85 4.25
C GLY A 28 5.92 -7.05 5.72
N GLY A 29 5.07 -8.06 5.94
CA GLY A 29 4.39 -8.26 7.22
C GLY A 29 3.10 -7.45 7.31
N VAL A 30 2.11 -8.04 7.99
CA VAL A 30 0.80 -7.45 8.20
C VAL A 30 0.38 -7.72 9.64
N TRP A 31 -0.16 -6.70 10.30
CA TRP A 31 -0.63 -6.76 11.67
C TRP A 31 -2.00 -6.13 11.82
N ASP A 32 -2.77 -6.65 12.79
CA ASP A 32 -3.94 -5.97 13.33
C ASP A 32 -3.55 -5.36 14.68
N CYS A 33 -3.59 -4.04 14.74
CA CYS A 33 -3.14 -3.24 15.88
C CYS A 33 -4.31 -2.59 16.61
N THR A 34 -4.20 -2.52 17.93
CA THR A 34 -5.01 -1.70 18.83
C THR A 34 -4.08 -0.76 19.58
N PRO A 35 -4.60 0.21 20.36
CA PRO A 35 -3.74 1.07 21.20
C PRO A 35 -2.86 0.27 22.18
N ALA A 36 -3.25 -0.95 22.53
CA ALA A 36 -2.56 -1.76 23.52
C ALA A 36 -1.53 -2.74 22.91
N ARG A 37 -1.77 -3.26 21.69
CA ARG A 37 -0.90 -4.27 21.07
C ARG A 37 -1.14 -4.42 19.57
N CYS A 38 -0.19 -5.06 18.90
CA CYS A 38 -0.36 -5.55 17.53
C CYS A 38 -0.28 -7.07 17.48
N THR A 39 -1.18 -7.69 16.73
CA THR A 39 -1.21 -9.13 16.47
C THR A 39 -0.79 -9.39 15.03
N VAL A 40 0.11 -10.36 14.82
CA VAL A 40 0.56 -10.72 13.47
C VAL A 40 -0.60 -11.36 12.70
N VAL A 41 -0.88 -10.83 11.51
CA VAL A 41 -1.79 -11.43 10.51
C VAL A 41 -0.95 -12.23 9.52
N THR A 42 0.04 -11.56 8.90
CA THR A 42 1.03 -12.17 8.02
C THR A 42 2.41 -11.88 8.60
N PRO A 43 3.25 -12.88 8.88
CA PRO A 43 4.60 -12.62 9.35
C PRO A 43 5.42 -11.90 8.26
N PRO A 44 6.35 -11.01 8.63
CA PRO A 44 7.34 -10.49 7.70
C PRO A 44 8.12 -11.63 7.02
N PRO A 45 8.57 -11.45 5.77
CA PRO A 45 9.38 -12.45 5.10
C PRO A 45 10.72 -12.63 5.83
N THR A 46 11.27 -13.84 5.79
CA THR A 46 12.57 -14.15 6.42
C THR A 46 13.74 -13.43 5.74
N VAL A 47 13.59 -13.12 4.46
CA VAL A 47 14.49 -12.27 3.69
C VAL A 47 13.77 -10.96 3.42
N PRO A 48 14.30 -9.81 3.85
CA PRO A 48 13.69 -8.52 3.57
C PRO A 48 13.51 -8.30 2.05
N ILE A 49 12.35 -7.77 1.66
CA ILE A 49 12.11 -7.35 0.27
C ILE A 49 13.07 -6.20 -0.03
N PRO A 50 13.92 -6.25 -1.06
CA PRO A 50 14.83 -5.13 -1.38
C PRO A 50 14.07 -3.85 -1.78
N ASP A 51 14.67 -2.66 -1.55
CA ASP A 51 14.11 -1.35 -1.97
C ASP A 51 13.80 -1.27 -3.48
N SER A 52 14.48 -2.12 -4.26
CA SER A 52 14.34 -2.21 -5.72
C SER A 52 13.19 -3.12 -6.18
N GLU A 53 12.39 -3.62 -5.25
CA GLU A 53 11.23 -4.47 -5.48
C GLU A 53 9.93 -3.83 -4.96
N TYR A 54 8.80 -4.52 -5.19
CA TYR A 54 7.49 -4.04 -4.75
C TYR A 54 7.35 -4.09 -3.23
N ARG A 55 7.24 -2.91 -2.62
CA ARG A 55 7.03 -2.71 -1.20
C ARG A 55 5.74 -1.95 -0.92
N ILE A 56 5.13 -2.19 0.24
CA ILE A 56 3.85 -1.55 0.62
C ILE A 56 4.12 -0.10 0.98
N THR A 57 3.37 0.82 0.39
CA THR A 57 3.48 2.26 0.71
C THR A 57 2.15 2.84 1.19
N GLY A 58 1.06 2.07 1.16
CA GLY A 58 -0.23 2.53 1.66
C GLY A 58 -1.27 1.41 1.68
N ILE A 59 -2.24 1.52 2.60
CA ILE A 59 -3.37 0.59 2.72
C ILE A 59 -4.63 1.42 3.03
N ASP A 60 -5.78 1.01 2.48
CA ASP A 60 -7.08 1.45 2.99
C ASP A 60 -8.11 0.30 2.97
N ARG A 61 -9.16 0.40 3.79
CA ARG A 61 -10.18 -0.64 3.92
C ARG A 61 -11.03 -0.73 2.66
N ASP A 62 -11.38 -1.94 2.23
CA ASP A 62 -12.41 -2.11 1.22
C ASP A 62 -13.79 -1.74 1.81
N PRO A 63 -14.47 -0.70 1.30
CA PRO A 63 -15.80 -0.32 1.77
C PRO A 63 -16.89 -1.30 1.31
N SER A 64 -16.55 -2.37 0.58
CA SER A 64 -17.50 -3.33 0.02
C SER A 64 -17.52 -4.72 0.63
N GLY A 65 -16.51 -5.06 1.42
CA GLY A 65 -16.44 -6.36 2.05
C GLY A 65 -15.35 -6.44 3.10
N ASP A 66 -14.93 -7.68 3.35
CA ASP A 66 -13.87 -8.00 4.28
C ASP A 66 -12.53 -8.02 3.53
N GLY A 67 -11.85 -6.88 3.53
CA GLY A 67 -10.58 -6.74 2.83
C GLY A 67 -10.04 -5.33 2.82
N TRP A 68 -8.96 -5.15 2.07
CA TRP A 68 -8.18 -3.92 2.02
C TRP A 68 -7.64 -3.70 0.61
N PHE A 69 -7.44 -2.45 0.22
CA PHE A 69 -6.66 -2.09 -0.95
C PHE A 69 -5.27 -1.67 -0.51
N VAL A 70 -4.27 -2.13 -1.25
CA VAL A 70 -2.85 -1.91 -0.94
C VAL A 70 -2.19 -1.26 -2.14
N VAL A 71 -1.47 -0.17 -1.91
CA VAL A 71 -0.52 0.40 -2.86
C VAL A 71 0.84 -0.21 -2.61
N GLN A 72 1.47 -0.69 -3.68
CA GLN A 72 2.85 -1.11 -3.66
C GLN A 72 3.66 -0.30 -4.67
N ARG A 73 4.86 0.12 -4.31
CA ARG A 73 5.78 0.82 -5.21
C ARG A 73 7.03 -0.01 -5.45
N ARG A 74 7.60 0.12 -6.64
CA ARG A 74 8.91 -0.42 -7.02
C ARG A 74 9.68 0.66 -7.78
N TYR A 75 10.94 0.86 -7.42
CA TYR A 75 11.85 1.73 -8.18
C TYR A 75 13.16 1.01 -8.43
N ARG A 76 13.55 0.86 -9.70
CA ARG A 76 14.92 0.46 -10.06
C ARG A 76 15.61 1.59 -10.80
N ALA A 77 16.75 2.00 -10.27
CA ALA A 77 17.58 3.03 -10.89
C ALA A 77 17.95 2.65 -12.34
N PRO A 78 18.04 3.63 -13.26
CA PRO A 78 17.86 5.06 -13.01
C PRO A 78 16.43 5.59 -13.19
N ILE A 79 15.51 4.83 -13.81
CA ILE A 79 14.19 5.37 -14.21
C ILE A 79 13.01 4.37 -14.14
N ASP A 80 13.18 3.12 -13.68
CA ASP A 80 12.10 2.12 -13.70
C ASP A 80 11.21 2.25 -12.44
N ALA A 81 10.35 3.26 -12.43
CA ALA A 81 9.32 3.46 -11.41
C ALA A 81 8.01 2.75 -11.79
N ARG A 82 7.42 2.06 -10.81
CA ARG A 82 6.15 1.34 -10.94
C ARG A 82 5.33 1.44 -9.67
N ALA A 83 4.00 1.41 -9.83
CA ALA A 83 3.08 1.22 -8.72
C ALA A 83 2.03 0.16 -9.07
N HIS A 84 1.66 -0.65 -8.08
CA HIS A 84 0.54 -1.58 -8.15
C HIS A 84 -0.52 -1.19 -7.13
N VAL A 85 -1.78 -1.36 -7.50
CA VAL A 85 -2.86 -1.47 -6.52
C VAL A 85 -3.39 -2.90 -6.54
N ARG A 86 -3.51 -3.51 -5.37
CA ARG A 86 -3.99 -4.89 -5.18
C ARG A 86 -5.02 -4.93 -4.07
N HIS A 87 -5.92 -5.90 -4.16
CA HIS A 87 -6.78 -6.24 -3.01
C HIS A 87 -6.03 -7.20 -2.08
N MET A 88 -6.18 -7.02 -0.78
CA MET A 88 -5.69 -7.88 0.28
C MET A 88 -6.87 -8.45 1.05
N THR A 89 -6.94 -9.77 1.17
CA THR A 89 -7.96 -10.46 1.95
C THR A 89 -7.74 -10.25 3.46
N ALA A 90 -8.75 -10.58 4.27
CA ALA A 90 -8.69 -10.38 5.72
C ALA A 90 -7.47 -11.08 6.39
N ASP A 91 -7.08 -12.24 5.89
CA ASP A 91 -5.90 -13.02 6.32
C ASP A 91 -4.56 -12.48 5.76
N GLY A 92 -4.58 -11.36 5.05
CA GLY A 92 -3.38 -10.68 4.57
C GLY A 92 -2.83 -11.18 3.24
N ALA A 93 -3.54 -12.08 2.54
CA ALA A 93 -3.11 -12.53 1.22
C ALA A 93 -3.41 -11.47 0.14
N LEU A 94 -2.39 -11.12 -0.65
CA LEU A 94 -2.54 -10.19 -1.76
C LEU A 94 -3.06 -10.91 -3.02
N GLY A 95 -4.20 -10.44 -3.52
CA GLY A 95 -4.80 -10.87 -4.79
C GLY A 95 -4.05 -10.37 -6.03
N PRO A 96 -4.62 -10.50 -7.24
CA PRO A 96 -3.99 -10.04 -8.47
C PRO A 96 -3.83 -8.50 -8.51
N VAL A 97 -3.00 -8.02 -9.43
CA VAL A 97 -2.85 -6.58 -9.71
C VAL A 97 -4.13 -6.06 -10.36
N LEU A 98 -4.76 -5.08 -9.70
CA LEU A 98 -5.95 -4.40 -10.20
C LEU A 98 -5.59 -3.19 -11.06
N ILE A 99 -4.56 -2.45 -10.64
CA ILE A 99 -4.04 -1.26 -11.33
C ILE A 99 -2.52 -1.40 -11.42
N GLU A 100 -1.96 -1.28 -12.61
CA GLU A 100 -0.52 -1.17 -12.85
C GLU A 100 -0.20 0.21 -13.43
N LEU A 101 0.66 0.97 -12.74
CA LEU A 101 1.23 2.22 -13.23
C LEU A 101 2.71 1.98 -13.53
N LYS A 102 3.14 2.36 -14.73
CA LYS A 102 4.52 2.23 -15.20
C LYS A 102 4.80 3.19 -16.35
N LEU A 103 6.08 3.47 -16.60
CA LEU A 103 6.51 4.17 -17.80
C LEU A 103 6.12 3.43 -19.09
N PRO A 104 5.84 4.17 -20.19
CA PRO A 104 5.83 5.63 -20.32
C PRO A 104 4.55 6.32 -19.82
N GLY A 105 3.64 5.59 -19.17
CA GLY A 105 2.42 6.14 -18.57
C GLY A 105 2.67 6.93 -17.28
N THR A 106 1.58 7.46 -16.71
CA THR A 106 1.64 8.18 -15.42
C THR A 106 2.01 7.23 -14.29
N THR A 107 3.23 7.34 -13.80
CA THR A 107 3.74 6.68 -12.59
C THR A 107 4.57 7.68 -11.81
N ASP A 108 4.53 7.59 -10.49
CA ASP A 108 5.14 8.56 -9.58
C ASP A 108 5.26 7.95 -8.16
N ASN A 109 5.64 8.75 -7.16
CA ASN A 109 5.85 8.32 -5.77
C ASN A 109 4.53 8.13 -4.97
N PHE A 110 3.69 7.18 -5.38
CA PHE A 110 2.40 6.91 -4.72
C PHE A 110 2.57 6.27 -3.33
N GLU A 111 2.09 6.98 -2.31
CA GLU A 111 2.19 6.63 -0.88
C GLU A 111 0.84 6.78 -0.13
N GLY A 112 -0.16 7.41 -0.75
CA GLY A 112 -1.51 7.49 -0.18
C GLY A 112 -2.49 6.59 -0.93
N ILE A 113 -3.43 6.00 -0.20
CA ILE A 113 -4.64 5.40 -0.77
C ILE A 113 -5.87 5.71 0.10
N ALA A 114 -7.00 5.95 -0.56
CA ALA A 114 -8.31 6.02 0.06
C ALA A 114 -9.34 5.28 -0.79
N ALA A 115 -10.27 4.57 -0.17
CA ALA A 115 -11.33 3.82 -0.83
C ALA A 115 -12.70 4.23 -0.29
N GLU A 116 -13.63 4.55 -1.20
CA GLU A 116 -15.02 4.84 -0.84
C GLU A 116 -16.01 4.11 -1.75
N ARG A 117 -17.24 3.93 -1.27
CA ARG A 117 -18.33 3.50 -2.14
C ARG A 117 -18.89 4.71 -2.88
N ARG A 118 -18.85 4.68 -4.22
CA ARG A 118 -19.40 5.75 -5.06
C ARG A 118 -20.13 5.17 -6.26
N ASN A 119 -21.39 5.55 -6.46
CA ASN A 119 -22.21 5.14 -7.60
C ASN A 119 -22.27 3.61 -7.82
N GLY A 120 -22.31 2.83 -6.75
CA GLY A 120 -22.36 1.37 -6.81
C GLY A 120 -21.04 0.67 -7.11
N ALA A 121 -19.92 1.40 -7.26
CA ALA A 121 -18.57 0.86 -7.42
C ALA A 121 -17.65 1.33 -6.27
N THR A 122 -16.53 0.65 -6.07
CA THR A 122 -15.49 1.14 -5.16
C THR A 122 -14.61 2.13 -5.92
N ARG A 123 -14.56 3.38 -5.44
CA ARG A 123 -13.67 4.43 -5.95
C ARG A 123 -12.40 4.40 -5.13
N LEU A 124 -11.27 4.19 -5.79
CA LEU A 124 -9.94 4.32 -5.21
C LEU A 124 -9.37 5.68 -5.58
N TYR A 125 -8.78 6.37 -4.61
CA TYR A 125 -7.90 7.51 -4.79
C TYR A 125 -6.50 7.09 -4.38
N ILE A 126 -5.49 7.41 -5.19
CA ILE A 126 -4.10 7.25 -4.82
C ILE A 126 -3.38 8.59 -4.93
N LEU A 127 -2.52 8.87 -3.95
CA LEU A 127 -1.81 10.14 -3.84
C LEU A 127 -0.31 9.92 -3.95
N SER A 128 0.32 10.68 -4.84
CA SER A 128 1.77 10.77 -4.96
C SER A 128 2.27 11.98 -4.19
N ASP A 129 3.33 11.78 -3.43
CA ASP A 129 4.19 12.86 -2.96
C ASP A 129 5.22 13.23 -4.04
N ASP A 130 5.82 14.41 -3.95
CA ASP A 130 6.94 14.81 -4.79
C ASP A 130 8.31 14.52 -4.15
N ASN A 131 8.35 14.15 -2.86
CA ASN A 131 9.55 13.87 -2.08
C ASN A 131 10.64 14.94 -2.27
N PHE A 132 10.24 16.21 -2.41
CA PHE A 132 11.10 17.36 -2.70
C PHE A 132 11.96 17.23 -3.98
N SER A 133 11.54 16.38 -4.92
CA SER A 133 12.25 16.09 -6.16
C SER A 133 11.55 16.73 -7.37
N PRO A 134 12.25 17.50 -8.22
CA PRO A 134 11.66 18.06 -9.44
C PRO A 134 11.31 17.00 -10.50
N ALA A 135 11.77 15.76 -10.31
CA ALA A 135 11.45 14.64 -11.19
C ALA A 135 10.15 13.91 -10.79
N GLN A 136 9.61 14.20 -9.60
CA GLN A 136 8.37 13.62 -9.07
C GLN A 136 7.28 14.69 -9.02
N ARG A 137 6.02 14.25 -8.92
CA ARG A 137 4.87 15.15 -8.98
C ARG A 137 3.87 14.82 -7.89
N THR A 138 3.28 15.85 -7.29
CA THR A 138 2.07 15.69 -6.48
C THR A 138 0.88 15.39 -7.38
N LEU A 139 0.40 14.14 -7.34
CA LEU A 139 -0.69 13.67 -8.18
C LEU A 139 -1.76 12.99 -7.33
N MET A 140 -3.03 13.27 -7.62
CA MET A 140 -4.15 12.45 -7.15
C MET A 140 -4.79 11.76 -8.36
N LEU A 141 -4.66 10.44 -8.44
CA LEU A 141 -5.33 9.63 -9.45
C LEU A 141 -6.51 8.91 -8.81
N ALA A 142 -7.53 8.62 -9.62
CA ALA A 142 -8.68 7.94 -9.09
C ALA A 142 -9.36 7.01 -10.09
N PHE A 143 -9.72 5.83 -9.60
CA PHE A 143 -10.12 4.66 -10.39
C PHE A 143 -11.40 4.07 -9.81
N ASP A 144 -12.32 3.64 -10.67
CA ASP A 144 -13.47 2.85 -10.25
C ASP A 144 -13.12 1.37 -10.45
N VAL A 145 -13.16 0.59 -9.38
CA VAL A 145 -12.95 -0.86 -9.40
C VAL A 145 -14.24 -1.59 -9.03
N ARG A 146 -14.43 -2.78 -9.59
CA ARG A 146 -15.60 -3.65 -9.39
C ARG A 146 -15.15 -5.04 -8.99
#